data_AF-A0A4Z1H5A3-F1
#
_entry.id   AF-A0A4Z1H5A3-F1
#
_cell.length_a   1.000
_cell.length_b   1.000
_cell.length_c   1.000
_cell.angle_alpha   90.00
_cell.angle_beta   90.00
_cell.angle_gamma   90.00
#
_symmetry.space_group_name_H-M   'P 1'
#
loop_
_entity.id
_entity.type
_entity.pdbx_description
1 polymer ?
#
loop_
_entity_poly.entity_id
_entity_poly.type
_entity_poly.pdbx_seq_one_letter_code
_entity_poly.pdbx_strand_id
1 'polypeptide(L)'
;MSYNNQRSHPPFSTPSTSTSSPKTFSEKVANLISQYELALPHLALAIDAERNSDLNVSEHTQTLFGIYRKLELVLTADWFKQEDERLQQRGRILVKDTLLLHRIIDPRGAEAAVEKYHLRQFC
;
A
#
# COMPACT_ATOMS: atom_id res chain seq x y z
N MET A 1 -32.23 44.56 -28.71
CA MET A 1 -30.94 44.72 -27.99
C MET A 1 -31.30 44.68 -26.50
N SER A 2 -31.30 43.52 -25.82
CA SER A 2 -30.15 42.79 -25.23
C SER A 2 -29.35 43.68 -24.25
N TYR A 3 -29.08 43.36 -22.98
CA TYR A 3 -28.97 42.06 -22.30
C TYR A 3 -29.42 42.09 -20.82
N ASN A 4 -29.88 40.92 -20.41
CA ASN A 4 -30.39 40.46 -19.13
C ASN A 4 -29.25 39.97 -18.22
N ASN A 5 -29.53 39.83 -16.92
CA ASN A 5 -28.82 39.01 -15.92
C ASN A 5 -27.37 39.39 -15.54
N GLN A 6 -27.21 40.29 -14.56
CA GLN A 6 -26.17 40.10 -13.55
C GLN A 6 -26.66 39.02 -12.57
N ARG A 7 -26.45 37.77 -12.99
CA ARG A 7 -26.68 36.57 -12.20
C ARG A 7 -25.71 36.61 -11.03
N SER A 8 -26.27 36.66 -9.82
CA SER A 8 -25.59 36.42 -8.55
C SER A 8 -24.59 35.27 -8.73
N HIS A 9 -23.29 35.59 -8.69
CA HIS A 9 -22.26 34.55 -8.68
C HIS A 9 -22.41 33.77 -7.36
N PRO A 10 -22.54 32.43 -7.41
CA PRO A 10 -22.48 31.60 -6.22
C PRO A 10 -21.06 31.68 -5.63
N PRO A 11 -20.90 31.41 -4.33
CA PRO A 11 -19.59 31.42 -3.69
C PRO A 11 -18.66 30.44 -4.41
N PHE A 12 -17.39 30.82 -4.52
CA PHE A 12 -16.29 29.94 -4.91
C PHE A 12 -16.43 28.61 -4.14
N SER A 13 -16.89 27.56 -4.82
CA SER A 13 -16.71 26.20 -4.35
C SER A 13 -15.21 25.94 -4.38
N THR A 14 -14.52 26.21 -3.28
CA THR A 14 -13.24 25.57 -3.01
C THR A 14 -13.45 24.07 -3.20
N PRO A 15 -12.64 23.37 -4.00
CA PRO A 15 -12.60 21.92 -3.90
C PRO A 15 -12.19 21.64 -2.46
N SER A 16 -13.16 21.23 -1.64
CA SER A 16 -12.87 20.63 -0.35
C SER A 16 -12.25 19.28 -0.70
N THR A 17 -10.93 19.27 -0.89
CA THR A 17 -10.12 18.07 -0.72
C THR A 17 -10.18 17.75 0.77
N SER A 18 -11.35 17.30 1.20
CA SER A 18 -11.57 16.70 2.50
C SER A 18 -10.82 15.39 2.46
N THR A 19 -9.53 15.43 2.77
CA THR A 19 -8.83 14.29 3.35
C THR A 19 -9.40 14.13 4.77
N SER A 20 -10.69 13.77 4.87
CA SER A 20 -11.28 13.42 6.15
C SER A 20 -10.44 12.28 6.71
N SER A 21 -9.89 12.49 7.91
CA SER A 21 -9.17 11.44 8.62
C SER A 21 -10.05 10.18 8.66
N PRO A 22 -9.47 8.98 8.46
CA PRO A 22 -10.25 7.76 8.37
C PRO A 22 -11.10 7.58 9.63
N LYS A 23 -12.42 7.59 9.44
CA LYS A 23 -13.45 7.58 10.47
C LYS A 23 -13.70 6.16 10.99
N THR A 24 -13.41 5.15 10.18
CA THR A 24 -13.56 3.73 10.55
C THR A 24 -12.23 3.00 10.52
N PHE A 25 -12.18 1.84 11.20
CA PHE A 25 -10.99 0.98 11.16
C PHE A 25 -10.73 0.40 9.76
N SER A 26 -11.79 0.06 9.03
CA SER A 26 -11.72 -0.35 7.62
C SER A 26 -11.09 0.74 6.74
N GLU A 27 -11.48 2.01 6.92
CA GLU A 27 -10.84 3.14 6.20
C GLU A 27 -9.36 3.31 6.55
N LYS A 28 -8.96 3.05 7.81
CA LYS A 28 -7.54 3.07 8.21
C LYS A 28 -6.75 1.98 7.48
N VAL A 29 -7.33 0.79 7.35
CA VAL A 29 -6.70 -0.33 6.64
C VAL A 29 -6.65 -0.09 5.14
N ALA A 30 -7.72 0.43 4.54
CA ALA A 30 -7.73 0.83 3.15
C ALA A 30 -6.67 1.90 2.86
N ASN A 31 -6.52 2.88 3.75
CA ASN A 31 -5.46 3.89 3.63
C ASN A 31 -4.06 3.27 3.78
N LEU A 32 -3.88 2.33 4.72
CA LEU A 32 -2.61 1.61 4.89
C LEU A 32 -2.22 0.84 3.62
N ILE A 33 -3.16 0.11 3.02
CA ILE A 33 -2.93 -0.62 1.76
C ILE A 33 -2.60 0.37 0.64
N SER A 34 -3.35 1.47 0.51
CA SER A 34 -3.06 2.52 -0.49
C SER A 34 -1.67 3.14 -0.32
N GLN A 35 -1.22 3.38 0.92
CA GLN A 35 0.13 3.90 1.19
C GLN A 35 1.22 2.94 0.71
N TYR A 36 1.03 1.65 0.93
CA TYR A 36 1.99 0.65 0.48
C TYR A 36 1.96 0.41 -1.02
N GLU A 37 0.78 0.45 -1.66
CA GLU A 37 0.67 0.43 -3.12
C GLU A 37 1.43 1.59 -3.78
N LEU A 38 1.47 2.76 -3.14
CA LEU A 38 2.27 3.90 -3.60
C LEU A 38 3.76 3.75 -3.26
N ALA A 39 4.10 3.21 -2.08
CA ALA A 39 5.49 3.11 -1.62
C ALA A 39 6.29 2.01 -2.32
N LEU A 40 5.65 0.88 -2.67
CA LEU A 40 6.36 -0.27 -3.22
C LEU A 40 7.07 0.02 -4.56
N PRO A 41 6.44 0.72 -5.52
CA PRO A 41 7.11 1.12 -6.76
C PRO A 41 8.32 2.03 -6.52
N HIS A 42 8.23 2.94 -5.55
CA HIS A 42 9.38 3.79 -5.18
C HIS A 42 10.53 2.98 -4.58
N LEU A 43 10.22 1.99 -3.75
CA LEU A 43 11.22 1.06 -3.21
C LEU A 43 11.87 0.23 -4.32
N ALA A 44 11.08 -0.24 -5.30
CA ALA A 44 11.60 -0.98 -6.44
C ALA A 44 12.56 -0.13 -7.29
N LEU A 45 12.23 1.15 -7.52
CA LEU A 45 13.12 2.10 -8.21
C LEU A 45 14.40 2.37 -7.44
N ALA A 46 14.33 2.50 -6.11
CA ALA A 46 15.51 2.68 -5.26
C ALA A 46 16.44 1.46 -5.32
N ILE A 47 15.88 0.26 -5.22
CA ILE A 47 16.63 -1.00 -5.36
C ILE A 47 17.31 -1.09 -6.73
N ASP A 48 16.61 -0.72 -7.80
CA ASP A 48 17.19 -0.75 -9.15
C ASP A 48 18.30 0.29 -9.33
N ALA A 49 18.14 1.50 -8.77
CA ALA A 49 19.15 2.54 -8.81
C ALA A 49 20.43 2.15 -8.05
N GLU A 50 20.29 1.46 -6.92
CA GLU A 50 21.42 1.02 -6.08
C GLU A 50 22.06 -0.30 -6.54
N ARG A 51 21.42 -1.01 -7.48
CA ARG A 51 21.84 -2.35 -7.91
C ARG A 51 23.30 -2.42 -8.38
N ASN A 52 23.84 -1.32 -8.91
CA ASN A 52 25.20 -1.24 -9.44
C ASN A 52 26.19 -0.56 -8.48
N SER A 53 25.72 0.00 -7.35
CA SER A 53 26.50 0.90 -6.49
C SER A 53 26.51 0.47 -5.02
N ASP A 54 26.46 -0.84 -4.77
CA ASP A 54 26.44 -1.46 -3.44
C ASP A 54 25.04 -1.39 -2.77
N LEU A 55 24.14 -2.23 -3.28
CA LEU A 55 22.76 -2.36 -2.79
C LEU A 55 22.76 -2.65 -1.28
N ASN A 56 22.10 -1.78 -0.50
CA ASN A 56 21.95 -1.99 0.94
C ASN A 56 20.85 -3.02 1.24
N VAL A 57 21.16 -4.30 0.98
CA VAL A 57 20.23 -5.42 1.14
C VAL A 57 19.61 -5.45 2.53
N SER A 58 20.38 -5.13 3.59
CA SER A 58 19.88 -5.14 4.96
C SER A 58 18.76 -4.13 5.19
N GLU A 59 18.88 -2.91 4.67
CA GLU A 59 17.89 -1.84 4.86
C GLU A 59 16.59 -2.12 4.08
N HIS A 60 16.72 -2.54 2.82
CA HIS A 60 15.58 -2.92 2.00
C HIS A 60 14.84 -4.13 2.58
N THR A 61 15.56 -5.16 3.04
CA THR A 61 14.97 -6.33 3.69
C THR A 61 14.24 -5.97 4.99
N GLN A 62 14.80 -5.08 5.83
CA GLN A 62 14.10 -4.59 7.02
C GLN A 62 12.81 -3.85 6.69
N THR A 63 12.83 -3.02 5.63
CA THR A 63 11.66 -2.31 5.16
C THR A 63 10.56 -3.29 4.70
N LEU A 64 10.93 -4.30 3.91
CA LEU A 64 10.00 -5.33 3.43
C LEU A 64 9.43 -6.18 4.59
N PHE A 65 10.23 -6.52 5.59
CA PHE A 65 9.74 -7.16 6.81
C PHE A 65 8.72 -6.30 7.57
N GLY A 66 8.92 -4.99 7.61
CA GLY A 66 7.96 -4.04 8.17
C GLY A 66 6.61 -4.08 7.45
N ILE A 67 6.63 -4.23 6.12
CA ILE A 67 5.43 -4.35 5.29
C ILE A 67 4.73 -5.68 5.57
N TYR A 68 5.43 -6.82 5.55
CA TYR A 68 4.80 -8.13 5.82
C TYR A 68 4.15 -8.19 7.20
N ARG A 69 4.83 -7.71 8.24
CA ARG A 69 4.29 -7.73 9.61
C ARG A 69 2.96 -6.98 9.70
N LYS A 70 2.83 -5.85 9.01
CA LYS A 70 1.61 -5.04 9.01
C LYS A 70 0.52 -5.67 8.13
N LEU A 71 0.88 -6.23 6.98
CA LEU A 71 -0.08 -6.87 6.08
C LEU A 71 -0.58 -8.20 6.64
N GLU A 72 0.26 -9.04 7.24
CA GLU A 72 -0.15 -10.29 7.89
C GLU A 72 -1.21 -9.99 8.97
N LEU A 73 -0.92 -9.07 9.90
CA LEU A 73 -1.84 -8.70 10.99
C LEU A 73 -3.21 -8.25 10.48
N VAL A 74 -3.26 -7.58 9.34
CA VAL A 74 -4.52 -7.15 8.72
C VAL A 74 -5.21 -8.31 8.02
N LEU A 75 -4.49 -9.01 7.13
CA LEU A 75 -5.03 -10.04 6.25
C LEU A 75 -5.50 -11.29 6.99
N THR A 76 -4.89 -11.61 8.13
CA THR A 76 -5.29 -12.77 8.94
C THR A 76 -6.39 -12.46 9.95
N ALA A 77 -6.74 -11.19 10.14
CA ALA A 77 -7.72 -10.82 11.15
C ALA A 77 -9.14 -11.25 10.76
N ASP A 78 -9.90 -11.80 11.71
CA ASP A 78 -11.23 -12.34 11.42
C ASP A 78 -12.23 -11.28 10.97
N TRP A 79 -12.11 -10.05 11.47
CA TRP A 79 -12.93 -8.92 11.02
C TRP A 79 -12.63 -8.56 9.55
N PHE A 80 -11.38 -8.72 9.10
CA PHE A 80 -10.98 -8.39 7.74
C PHE A 80 -11.53 -9.38 6.71
N LYS A 81 -11.78 -10.63 7.11
CA LYS A 81 -12.45 -11.63 6.26
C LYS A 81 -13.89 -11.22 5.90
N GLN A 82 -14.50 -10.34 6.69
CA GLN A 82 -15.86 -9.82 6.49
C GLN A 82 -15.87 -8.49 5.72
N GLU A 83 -14.70 -7.90 5.45
CA GLU A 83 -14.55 -6.67 4.67
C GLU A 83 -14.66 -6.92 3.16
N ASP A 84 -14.80 -5.83 2.40
CA ASP A 84 -14.92 -5.83 0.93
C ASP A 84 -13.86 -6.72 0.25
N GLU A 85 -14.33 -7.64 -0.60
CA GLU A 85 -13.47 -8.57 -1.34
C GLU A 85 -12.35 -7.86 -2.13
N ARG A 86 -12.62 -6.65 -2.65
CA ARG A 86 -11.62 -5.84 -3.37
C ARG A 86 -10.50 -5.40 -2.44
N LEU A 87 -10.80 -5.05 -1.19
CA LEU A 87 -9.79 -4.66 -0.21
C LEU A 87 -8.89 -5.84 0.15
N GLN A 88 -9.48 -7.03 0.31
CA GLN A 88 -8.74 -8.26 0.52
C GLN A 88 -7.85 -8.60 -0.68
N GLN A 89 -8.37 -8.47 -1.90
CA GLN A 89 -7.61 -8.72 -3.12
C GLN A 89 -6.42 -7.76 -3.25
N ARG A 90 -6.62 -6.46 -2.99
CA ARG A 90 -5.54 -5.47 -2.98
C ARG A 90 -4.44 -5.82 -1.99
N GLY A 91 -4.81 -6.20 -0.77
CA GLY A 91 -3.83 -6.62 0.24
C GLY A 91 -3.05 -7.88 -0.19
N ARG A 92 -3.69 -8.85 -0.85
CA ARG A 92 -3.00 -10.04 -1.40
C ARG A 92 -2.04 -9.69 -2.53
N ILE A 93 -2.45 -8.84 -3.47
CA ILE A 93 -1.59 -8.35 -4.55
C ILE A 93 -0.36 -7.68 -3.95
N LEU A 94 -0.57 -6.81 -2.97
CA LEU A 94 0.52 -6.11 -2.30
C LEU A 94 1.51 -7.06 -1.61
N VAL A 95 1.03 -8.13 -0.95
CA VAL A 95 1.90 -9.18 -0.39
C VAL A 95 2.73 -9.86 -1.49
N LYS A 96 2.11 -10.21 -2.62
CA LYS A 96 2.80 -10.83 -3.76
C LYS A 96 3.88 -9.91 -4.33
N ASP A 97 3.56 -8.64 -4.55
CA ASP A 97 4.50 -7.65 -5.10
C ASP A 97 5.66 -7.42 -4.13
N THR A 98 5.38 -7.32 -2.83
CA THR A 98 6.40 -7.19 -1.78
C THR A 98 7.31 -8.42 -1.77
N LEU A 99 6.76 -9.63 -1.94
CA LEU A 99 7.54 -10.87 -2.00
C LEU A 99 8.40 -10.99 -3.26
N LEU A 100 7.87 -10.57 -4.40
CA LEU A 100 8.64 -10.50 -5.65
C LEU A 100 9.83 -9.57 -5.50
N LEU A 101 9.62 -8.39 -4.93
CA LEU A 101 10.69 -7.42 -4.71
C LEU A 101 11.76 -7.97 -3.76
N HIS A 102 11.33 -8.63 -2.67
CA HIS A 102 12.25 -9.25 -1.73
C HIS A 102 13.08 -10.36 -2.37
N ARG A 103 12.48 -11.19 -3.22
CA ARG A 103 13.22 -12.25 -3.93
C ARG A 103 14.30 -11.71 -4.87
N ILE A 104 14.13 -10.51 -5.40
CA ILE A 104 15.13 -9.88 -6.27
C ILE A 104 16.40 -9.52 -5.46
N ILE A 105 16.23 -9.07 -4.22
CA ILE A 105 17.34 -8.60 -3.37
C ILE A 105 17.93 -9.68 -2.46
N ASP A 106 17.08 -10.55 -1.91
CA ASP A 106 17.44 -11.61 -0.96
C ASP A 106 16.46 -12.80 -1.10
N PRO A 107 16.72 -13.74 -2.02
CA PRO A 107 15.88 -14.93 -2.21
C PRO A 107 15.70 -15.76 -0.94
N ARG A 108 16.76 -15.90 -0.13
CA ARG A 108 16.73 -16.71 1.10
C ARG A 108 15.94 -16.01 2.20
N GLY A 109 16.14 -14.70 2.36
CA GLY A 109 15.34 -13.86 3.25
C GLY A 109 13.86 -13.86 2.88
N ALA A 110 13.54 -13.87 1.58
CA ALA A 110 12.18 -13.96 1.09
C ALA A 110 11.51 -15.31 1.41
N GLU A 111 12.23 -16.42 1.28
CA GLU A 111 11.74 -17.75 1.69
C GLU A 111 11.49 -17.80 3.21
N ALA A 112 12.43 -17.30 4.01
CA ALA A 112 12.27 -17.20 5.45
C ALA A 112 11.07 -16.30 5.83
N ALA A 113 10.82 -15.23 5.08
CA ALA A 113 9.66 -14.36 5.27
C ALA A 113 8.34 -15.08 5.02
N VAL A 114 8.28 -15.91 3.98
CA VAL A 114 7.08 -16.69 3.63
C VAL A 114 6.69 -17.63 4.77
N GLU A 115 7.68 -18.28 5.38
CA GLU A 115 7.45 -19.17 6.54
C GLU A 115 7.08 -18.37 7.78
N LYS A 116 7.83 -17.30 8.10
CA LYS A 116 7.63 -16.51 9.31
C LYS A 116 6.30 -15.78 9.38
N TYR A 117 5.85 -15.21 8.26
CA TYR A 117 4.62 -14.39 8.19
C TYR A 117 3.46 -15.15 7.51
N HIS A 118 3.54 -16.47 7.41
CA HIS A 118 2.51 -17.35 6.86
C HIS A 118 1.98 -16.88 5.49
N LEU A 119 2.86 -16.38 4.61
CA LEU A 119 2.45 -15.71 3.37
C LEU A 119 1.96 -16.67 2.28
N ARG A 120 2.18 -17.98 2.44
CA ARG A 120 1.75 -19.01 1.46
C ARG A 120 0.25 -18.98 1.19
N GLN A 121 -0.56 -18.64 2.18
CA GLN A 121 -2.02 -18.57 2.03
C GLN A 121 -2.48 -17.42 1.11
N PHE A 122 -1.58 -16.48 0.78
CA PHE A 122 -1.84 -15.33 -0.06
C PHE A 122 -1.16 -15.42 -1.44
N CYS A 123 -0.28 -16.40 -1.66
CA CYS A 123 0.51 -16.60 -2.89
C CYS A 123 -0.19 -17.52 -3.89
#